data_AF-A0A920M512-F1
#
_entry.id   AF-A0A920M512-F1
#
_cell.length_a   1.000
_cell.length_b   1.000
_cell.length_c   1.000
_cell.angle_alpha   90.00
_cell.angle_beta   90.00
_cell.angle_gamma   90.00
#
_symmetry.space_group_name_H-M   'P 1'
#
loop_
_entity.id
_entity.type
_entity.pdbx_description
1 polymer ?
#
loop_
_entity_poly.entity_id
_entity_poly.type
_entity_poly.pdbx_seq_one_letter_code
_entity_poly.pdbx_strand_id
1 'polypeptide(L)' 'MSRKINDLVEKSSYQLIETLGIEIAKICLSDQKVINAKVKIDKPGALRLSKNVGVIISRSKNEN' A
#
# COMPACT_ATOMS: atom_id res chain seq x y z
N MET A 1 10.89 6.11 6.39
CA MET A 1 9.68 5.47 5.83
C MET A 1 10.01 4.30 4.91
N SER A 2 10.88 4.46 3.89
CA SER A 2 11.20 3.39 2.93
C SER A 2 11.60 2.05 3.55
N ARG A 3 12.52 2.03 4.53
CA ARG A 3 12.93 0.78 5.23
C ARG A 3 11.76 0.07 5.91
N LYS A 4 10.90 0.81 6.63
CA LYS A 4 9.72 0.23 7.31
C LYS A 4 8.75 -0.44 6.33
N ILE A 5 8.59 0.14 5.13
CA ILE A 5 7.74 -0.41 4.09
C ILE A 5 8.38 -1.67 3.50
N ASN A 6 9.68 -1.67 3.25
CA ASN A 6 10.39 -2.84 2.72
C ASN A 6 10.34 -4.00 3.72
N ASP A 7 10.60 -3.74 5.01
CA ASP A 7 10.51 -4.75 6.07
C ASP A 7 9.08 -5.33 6.19
N LEU A 8 8.04 -4.50 6.02
CA LEU A 8 6.66 -4.96 5.99
C LEU A 8 6.42 -5.89 4.81
N VAL A 9 6.81 -5.49 3.61
CA VAL A 9 6.62 -6.28 2.38
C VAL A 9 7.34 -7.62 2.47
N GLU A 10 8.60 -7.62 2.92
CA GLU A 10 9.42 -8.84 3.05
C GLU A 10 8.90 -9.81 4.11
N LYS A 11 8.41 -9.30 5.25
CA LYS A 11 7.86 -10.13 6.33
C LYS A 11 6.41 -10.55 6.07
N SER A 12 5.73 -9.86 5.17
CA SER A 12 4.32 -10.12 4.92
C SER A 12 4.11 -11.30 3.98
N SER A 13 3.28 -12.25 4.40
CA SER A 13 2.75 -13.31 3.54
C SER A 13 1.39 -12.94 2.94
N TYR A 14 1.14 -11.64 2.71
CA TYR A 14 -0.16 -11.21 2.18
C TYR A 14 -0.37 -11.77 0.77
N GLN A 15 -1.47 -12.51 0.58
CA GLN A 15 -1.84 -13.04 -0.73
C GLN A 15 -2.61 -12.01 -1.59
N LEU A 16 -3.01 -10.88 -0.99
CA LEU A 16 -3.80 -9.82 -1.59
C LEU A 16 -3.05 -8.48 -1.55
N ILE A 17 -3.02 -7.78 -2.69
CA ILE A 17 -2.35 -6.48 -2.83
C ILE A 17 -3.13 -5.36 -2.13
N GLU A 18 -4.43 -5.56 -1.92
CA GLU A 18 -5.34 -4.71 -1.16
C GLU A 18 -4.88 -4.60 0.29
N THR A 19 -4.67 -5.74 0.96
CA THR A 19 -4.24 -5.79 2.36
C THR A 19 -2.87 -5.14 2.52
N LEU A 20 -1.93 -5.45 1.62
CA LEU A 20 -0.60 -4.84 1.64
C LEU A 20 -0.69 -3.32 1.55
N GLY A 21 -1.49 -2.79 0.61
CA GLY A 21 -1.62 -1.36 0.44
C GLY A 21 -2.32 -0.65 1.61
N ILE A 22 -3.26 -1.30 2.28
CA ILE A 22 -3.90 -0.78 3.50
C ILE A 22 -2.87 -0.67 4.63
N GLU A 23 -2.07 -1.71 4.84
CA GLU A 23 -1.07 -1.73 5.92
C GLU A 23 0.04 -0.70 5.66
N ILE A 24 0.49 -0.55 4.41
CA ILE A 24 1.42 0.53 4.03
C ILE A 24 0.82 1.90 4.34
N ALA A 25 -0.45 2.15 3.97
CA ALA A 25 -1.12 3.42 4.24
C ALA A 25 -1.23 3.69 5.76
N LYS A 26 -1.53 2.67 6.58
CA LYS A 26 -1.54 2.80 8.05
C LYS A 26 -0.17 3.15 8.61
N ILE A 27 0.90 2.50 8.15
CA ILE A 27 2.27 2.84 8.55
C ILE A 27 2.59 4.29 8.18
N CYS A 28 2.21 4.74 6.98
CA CYS A 28 2.40 6.13 6.57
C CYS A 28 1.67 7.11 7.50
N LEU A 29 0.41 6.82 7.84
CA LEU A 29 -0.41 7.68 8.71
C LEU A 29 -0.06 7.58 10.20
N SER A 30 0.69 6.56 10.62
CA SER A 30 1.18 6.43 12.00
C SER A 30 2.11 7.58 12.41
N ASP A 31 2.76 8.22 11.43
CA ASP A 31 3.56 9.41 11.66
C ASP A 31 2.63 10.62 11.90
N GLN A 32 2.80 11.30 13.03
CA GLN A 32 1.95 12.43 13.42
C GLN A 32 1.93 13.56 12.37
N LYS A 33 3.02 13.76 11.61
CA LYS A 33 3.12 14.82 10.61
C LYS A 33 2.42 14.48 9.28
N VAL A 34 2.08 13.22 9.06
CA VAL A 34 1.41 12.78 7.83
C VAL A 34 -0.10 12.94 8.00
N ILE A 35 -0.70 13.74 7.12
CA ILE A 35 -2.15 14.01 7.11
C ILE A 35 -2.86 13.10 6.11
N ASN A 36 -2.25 12.92 4.93
CA ASN A 36 -2.78 12.13 3.82
C ASN A 36 -1.73 11.12 3.34
N ALA A 37 -2.16 9.92 2.98
CA ALA A 37 -1.35 8.88 2.39
C ALA A 37 -2.04 8.34 1.13
N LYS A 38 -1.33 8.38 0.00
CA LYS A 38 -1.74 7.75 -1.26
C LYS A 38 -0.73 6.65 -1.60
N VAL A 39 -1.21 5.41 -1.64
CA VAL A 39 -0.42 4.22 -1.92
C VAL A 39 -0.89 3.64 -3.24
N LYS A 40 0.05 3.43 -4.17
CA LYS A 40 -0.21 2.73 -5.44
C LYS A 40 0.63 1.46 -5.45
N ILE A 41 -0.02 0.33 -5.69
CA ILE A 41 0.65 -0.96 -5.86
C ILE A 41 0.28 -1.46 -7.24
N ASP A 42 1.29 -1.71 -8.06
CA ASP A 42 1.17 -2.33 -9.37
C ASP A 42 1.68 -3.77 -9.27
N LYS A 43 0.91 -4.72 -9.80
CA LYS A 43 1.26 -6.13 -9.94
C LYS A 43 1.30 -6.47 -11.43
N PRO A 44 2.36 -6.05 -12.15
CA PRO A 44 2.50 -6.33 -13.57
C PRO A 44 2.57 -7.85 -13.80
N GLY A 45 1.93 -8.33 -14.86
CA GLY A 45 1.95 -9.75 -15.22
C GLY A 45 1.04 -10.65 -14.38
N ALA A 46 0.25 -10.13 -13.43
CA ALA A 46 -0.71 -10.94 -12.68
C ALA A 46 -1.81 -11.53 -13.57
N LEU A 47 -2.18 -10.83 -14.64
CA LEU A 47 -3.14 -11.29 -15.64
C LEU A 47 -2.43 -11.39 -16.98
N ARG A 48 -2.51 -12.56 -17.62
CA ARG A 48 -1.87 -12.82 -18.93
C ARG A 48 -2.35 -11.88 -20.04
N LEU A 49 -3.56 -11.32 -19.91
CA LEU A 49 -4.20 -10.47 -20.92
C LEU A 49 -4.15 -8.97 -20.60
N SER A 50 -3.63 -8.58 -19.42
CA SER A 50 -3.52 -7.16 -19.06
C SER A 50 -2.06 -6.71 -19.01
N LYS A 51 -1.81 -5.48 -19.48
CA LYS A 51 -0.49 -4.85 -19.35
C LYS A 51 -0.11 -4.59 -17.89
N ASN A 52 -1.09 -4.33 -17.02
CA ASN A 52 -0.89 -4.10 -15.60
C ASN A 52 -2.22 -4.25 -14.83
N VAL A 53 -2.13 -4.62 -13.56
CA VAL A 53 -3.23 -4.52 -12.60
C VAL A 53 -2.69 -4.01 -11.29
N GLY A 54 -3.51 -3.32 -10.51
CA GLY A 54 -3.04 -2.72 -9.28
C GLY A 54 -4.17 -2.11 -8.48
N VAL A 55 -3.82 -1.60 -7.30
CA VAL A 55 -4.73 -0.89 -6.41
C VAL A 55 -4.16 0.47 -6.07
N ILE A 56 -5.05 1.45 -5.94
CA ILE A 56 -4.74 2.78 -5.44
C ILE A 56 -5.56 3.00 -4.19
N ILE A 57 -4.89 3.22 -3.07
CA ILE A 57 -5.51 3.49 -1.78
C ILE A 57 -5.18 4.92 -1.40
N SER A 58 -6.23 5.68 -1.08
CA SER A 58 -6.11 7.03 -0.54
C SER A 58 -6.74 7.02 0.85
N ARG A 59 -6.00 7.53 1.84
CA ARG A 59 -6.45 7.65 3.22
C ARG A 59 -5.99 8.97 3.80
N SER A 60 -6.86 9.60 4.55
CA SER A 60 -6.62 10.86 5.22
C SER A 60 -6.98 10.71 6.70
N LYS A 61 -6.23 11.33 7.61
CA LYS A 61 -6.59 11.31 9.04
C LYS A 61 -7.95 11.96 9.35
N ASN A 62 -8.43 12.79 8.43
CA ASN A 62 -9.67 13.54 8.56
C ASN A 62 -10.85 12.91 7.78
N GLU A 63 -10.69 11.71 7.19
CA GLU A 63 -11.81 10.98 6.62
C GLU A 63 -12.54 10.23 7.74
N ASN A 64 -13.70 10.78 8.14
CA ASN A 64 -14.68 10.14 9.03
C ASN A 64 -15.45 9.03 8.30
#